data_AF-A0A7Y9BKR3-F1
#
_entry.id   AF-A0A7Y9BKR3-F1
#
_cell.length_a   1.000
_cell.length_b   1.000
_cell.length_c   1.000
_cell.angle_alpha   90.00
_cell.angle_beta   90.00
_cell.angle_gamma   90.00
#
_symmetry.space_group_name_H-M   'P 1'
#
loop_
_entity.id
_entity.type
_entity.pdbx_description
1 polymer ?
#
loop_
_entity_poly.entity_id
_entity_poly.type
_entity_poly.pdbx_seq_one_letter_code
_entity_poly.pdbx_strand_id
1 'polypeptide(L)'
;MNTTLSYLAVDATLGRAAWFFLVGIVIAGFLLAGFKLGQRVRAKEPPPPTPESQPHLPEGGAVHEVREERDQVEIPEGGLRPHEMQGYGNFGDTESAHPDEVRRRRESGYERPVGPGPHPQPGSPPDAGRGAHA
;
A
#
# COMPACT_ATOMS: atom_id res chain seq x y z
N MET A 1 -34.10 21.93 -52.70
CA MET A 1 -34.18 20.47 -52.40
C MET A 1 -33.21 20.06 -51.28
N ASN A 2 -33.00 20.92 -50.29
CA ASN A 2 -31.92 20.85 -49.31
C ASN A 2 -32.48 20.88 -47.87
N THR A 3 -33.66 21.47 -47.67
CA THR A 3 -34.37 21.50 -46.40
C THR A 3 -34.92 20.14 -45.95
N THR A 4 -35.38 19.30 -46.88
CA THR A 4 -35.89 17.96 -46.57
C THR A 4 -34.79 17.02 -46.07
N LEU A 5 -33.60 17.06 -46.67
CA LEU A 5 -32.44 16.28 -46.24
C LEU A 5 -31.93 16.74 -44.87
N SER A 6 -31.90 18.05 -44.60
CA SER A 6 -31.52 18.57 -43.28
C SER A 6 -32.50 18.14 -42.18
N TYR A 7 -33.80 18.12 -42.45
CA TYR A 7 -34.82 17.70 -41.46
C TYR A 7 -34.71 16.21 -41.11
N LEU A 8 -34.56 15.34 -42.11
CA LEU A 8 -34.32 13.90 -41.94
C LEU A 8 -33.03 13.61 -41.16
N ALA A 9 -31.97 14.36 -41.44
CA ALA A 9 -30.68 14.22 -40.74
C ALA A 9 -30.77 14.66 -39.27
N VAL A 10 -31.51 15.74 -38.98
CA VAL A 10 -31.74 16.23 -37.61
C VAL A 10 -32.55 15.19 -36.82
N ASP A 11 -33.64 14.66 -37.39
CA ASP A 11 -34.48 13.66 -36.74
C ASP A 11 -33.72 12.37 -36.41
N ALA A 12 -32.92 11.88 -37.37
CA ALA A 12 -32.06 10.72 -37.15
C ALA A 12 -30.97 10.98 -36.10
N THR A 13 -30.43 12.19 -36.02
CA THR A 13 -29.40 12.56 -35.04
C THR A 13 -30.00 12.64 -33.63
N LEU A 14 -31.17 13.28 -33.48
CA LEU A 14 -31.88 13.33 -32.21
C LEU A 14 -32.29 11.92 -31.74
N GLY A 15 -32.82 11.09 -32.64
CA GLY A 15 -33.19 9.71 -32.31
C GLY A 15 -32.00 8.88 -31.83
N ARG A 16 -30.85 9.00 -32.49
CA ARG A 16 -29.61 8.34 -32.07
C ARG A 16 -29.11 8.86 -30.72
N ALA A 17 -29.14 10.17 -30.51
CA ALA A 17 -28.73 10.77 -29.23
C ALA A 17 -29.61 10.30 -28.08
N ALA A 18 -30.94 10.28 -28.27
CA ALA A 18 -31.89 9.76 -27.29
C ALA A 18 -31.65 8.27 -26.99
N TRP A 19 -31.38 7.46 -28.02
CA TRP A 19 -31.05 6.05 -27.87
C TRP A 19 -29.79 5.85 -27.03
N PHE A 20 -28.69 6.53 -27.34
CA PHE A 20 -27.46 6.42 -26.57
C PHE A 20 -27.63 6.91 -25.12
N PHE A 21 -28.43 7.94 -24.90
CA PHE A 21 -28.75 8.42 -23.56
C PHE A 21 -29.51 7.36 -22.74
N LEU A 22 -30.52 6.74 -23.34
CA LEU A 22 -31.27 5.64 -22.71
C LEU A 22 -30.35 4.44 -22.40
N VAL A 23 -29.51 4.04 -23.34
CA VAL A 23 -28.51 2.98 -23.13
C VAL A 23 -27.57 3.35 -21.97
N GLY A 24 -27.10 4.59 -21.92
CA GLY A 24 -26.28 5.10 -20.82
C GLY A 24 -26.97 4.98 -19.46
N ILE A 25 -28.25 5.34 -19.38
CA ILE A 25 -29.04 5.20 -18.14
C ILE A 25 -29.17 3.73 -17.74
N VAL A 26 -29.44 2.84 -18.70
CA VAL A 26 -29.55 1.39 -18.43
C VAL A 26 -28.25 0.84 -17.86
N ILE A 27 -27.11 1.18 -18.46
CA ILE A 27 -25.79 0.75 -17.98
C ILE A 27 -25.52 1.32 -16.58
N ALA A 28 -25.75 2.62 -16.37
CA ALA A 28 -25.57 3.25 -15.07
C ALA A 28 -26.46 2.60 -13.99
N GLY A 29 -27.72 2.32 -14.31
CA GLY A 29 -28.66 1.62 -13.43
C GLY A 29 -28.20 0.20 -13.08
N PHE A 30 -27.69 -0.54 -14.07
CA PHE A 30 -27.12 -1.87 -13.87
C PHE A 30 -25.91 -1.85 -12.92
N LEU A 31 -24.98 -0.92 -13.13
CA LEU A 31 -23.81 -0.74 -12.25
C LEU A 31 -24.23 -0.37 -10.82
N LEU A 32 -25.18 0.56 -10.68
CA LEU A 32 -25.67 0.99 -9.37
C LEU A 32 -26.40 -0.14 -8.63
N ALA A 33 -27.13 -0.99 -9.36
CA ALA A 33 -27.76 -2.18 -8.79
C ALA A 33 -26.73 -3.18 -8.28
N GLY A 34 -25.66 -3.44 -9.06
CA GLY A 34 -24.54 -4.28 -8.64
C GLY A 34 -23.83 -3.73 -7.40
N PHE A 35 -23.56 -2.42 -7.38
CA PHE A 35 -22.97 -1.74 -6.23
C PHE A 35 -23.85 -1.87 -4.97
N LYS A 36 -25.16 -1.61 -5.09
CA LYS A 36 -26.11 -1.77 -3.98
C LYS A 36 -26.22 -3.22 -3.50
N LEU A 37 -26.13 -4.19 -4.40
CA LEU A 37 -26.09 -5.60 -4.03
C LEU A 37 -24.84 -5.93 -3.23
N GLY A 38 -23.66 -5.47 -3.67
CA GLY A 38 -22.40 -5.63 -2.93
C GLY A 38 -22.44 -4.98 -1.54
N GLN A 39 -22.99 -3.77 -1.44
CA GLN A 39 -23.20 -3.11 -0.14
C GLN A 39 -24.14 -3.92 0.78
N ARG A 40 -25.25 -4.46 0.24
CA ARG A 40 -26.17 -5.31 1.01
C ARG A 40 -25.53 -6.61 1.49
N VAL A 41 -24.61 -7.19 0.71
CA VAL A 41 -23.87 -8.38 1.11
C VAL A 41 -22.92 -8.05 2.26
N ARG A 42 -22.10 -6.99 2.12
CA ARG A 42 -21.19 -6.54 3.19
C ARG A 42 -21.92 -6.13 4.47
N ALA A 43 -23.12 -5.56 4.37
CA ALA A 43 -23.92 -5.20 5.54
C ALA A 43 -24.41 -6.41 6.36
N LYS A 44 -24.33 -7.63 5.81
CA LYS A 44 -24.60 -8.87 6.57
C LYS A 44 -23.37 -9.39 7.31
N GLU A 45 -22.18 -8.88 7.00
CA GLU A 45 -20.97 -9.22 7.74
C GLU A 45 -20.99 -8.50 9.10
N PRO A 46 -20.45 -9.13 10.16
CA PRO A 46 -20.32 -8.47 11.45
C PRO A 46 -19.47 -7.20 11.30
N PRO A 47 -19.76 -6.15 12.10
CA PRO A 47 -18.99 -4.93 12.05
C PRO A 47 -17.52 -5.21 12.39
N PRO A 48 -16.57 -4.38 11.89
CA PRO A 48 -15.18 -4.46 12.30
C PRO A 48 -15.07 -4.47 13.83
N PRO A 49 -14.12 -5.22 14.40
CA PRO A 49 -13.95 -5.28 15.85
C PRO A 49 -13.73 -3.87 16.41
N THR A 50 -14.48 -3.56 17.46
CA THR A 50 -14.32 -2.33 18.25
C THR A 50 -12.90 -2.24 18.83
N PRO A 51 -12.34 -1.02 19.04
CA PRO A 51 -11.04 -0.85 19.70
C PRO A 51 -10.94 -1.57 21.04
N GLU A 52 -12.04 -1.66 21.78
CA GLU A 52 -12.16 -2.33 23.07
C GLU A 52 -12.15 -3.86 22.95
N SER A 53 -12.55 -4.39 21.80
CA SER A 53 -12.45 -5.81 21.45
C SER A 53 -11.08 -6.18 20.86
N GLN A 54 -10.16 -5.22 20.73
CA GLN A 54 -8.78 -5.55 20.39
C GLN A 54 -8.18 -6.45 21.47
N PRO A 55 -7.29 -7.37 21.11
CA PRO A 55 -6.56 -8.17 22.09
C PRO A 55 -5.84 -7.26 23.08
N HIS A 56 -6.20 -7.38 24.37
CA HIS A 56 -5.48 -6.72 25.45
C HIS A 56 -4.28 -7.57 25.84
N LEU A 57 -3.27 -6.92 26.45
CA LEU A 57 -2.16 -7.67 27.06
C LEU A 57 -2.74 -8.63 28.12
N PRO A 58 -2.25 -9.88 28.18
CA PRO A 58 -2.65 -10.80 29.24
C PRO A 58 -2.18 -10.28 30.61
N GLU A 59 -2.75 -10.81 31.71
CA GLU A 59 -2.45 -10.35 33.09
C GLU A 59 -0.95 -10.36 33.43
N GLY A 60 -0.17 -11.25 32.80
CA GLY A 60 1.29 -11.35 32.95
C GLY A 60 2.09 -10.30 32.16
N GLY A 61 1.45 -9.37 31.47
CA GLY A 61 2.09 -8.43 30.56
C GLY A 61 2.25 -8.99 29.14
N ALA A 62 2.86 -8.22 28.24
CA ALA A 62 3.11 -8.69 26.88
C ALA A 62 3.94 -9.98 26.91
N VAL A 63 3.56 -10.98 26.13
CA VAL A 63 4.45 -12.11 25.85
C VAL A 63 5.63 -11.51 25.08
N HIS A 64 6.79 -11.44 25.74
CA HIS A 64 8.00 -11.01 25.08
C HIS A 64 8.39 -12.11 24.09
N GLU A 65 8.33 -11.76 22.80
CA GLU A 65 8.86 -12.62 21.75
C GLU A 65 10.38 -12.74 21.96
N VAL A 66 10.91 -13.96 21.88
CA VAL A 66 12.35 -14.15 21.72
C VAL A 66 12.69 -13.51 20.39
N ARG A 67 13.38 -12.37 20.46
CA ARG A 67 13.72 -11.59 19.27
C ARG A 67 15.07 -12.07 18.80
N GLU A 68 15.06 -12.86 17.75
CA GLU A 68 16.26 -13.24 17.02
C GLU A 68 16.81 -12.01 16.29
N GLU A 69 18.08 -11.67 16.55
CA GLU A 69 18.77 -10.58 15.87
C GLU A 69 19.59 -11.17 14.72
N ARG A 70 19.32 -10.72 13.50
CA ARG A 70 20.04 -11.16 12.31
C ARG A 70 21.50 -10.77 12.40
N ASP A 71 22.39 -11.74 12.19
CA ASP A 71 23.80 -11.43 12.17
C ASP A 71 24.14 -10.54 10.98
N GLN A 72 24.89 -9.48 11.29
CA GLN A 72 25.41 -8.57 10.29
C GLN A 72 26.51 -9.29 9.53
N VAL A 73 26.31 -9.45 8.22
CA VAL A 73 27.34 -9.98 7.34
C VAL A 73 27.90 -8.86 6.50
N GLU A 74 29.22 -8.84 6.42
CA GLU A 74 29.97 -7.88 5.62
C GLU A 74 29.63 -8.07 4.14
N ILE A 75 29.08 -7.01 3.53
CA ILE A 75 28.78 -7.01 2.10
C ILE A 75 30.04 -6.52 1.37
N PRO A 76 30.57 -7.26 0.38
CA PRO A 76 31.73 -6.82 -0.38
C PRO A 76 31.48 -5.48 -1.09
N GLU A 77 32.49 -4.62 -1.15
CA GLU A 77 32.40 -3.26 -1.73
C GLU A 77 31.98 -3.24 -3.21
N GLY A 78 32.17 -4.35 -3.93
CA GLY A 78 31.74 -4.51 -5.34
C GLY A 78 30.26 -4.87 -5.53
N GLY A 79 29.52 -5.11 -4.44
CA GLY A 79 28.16 -5.62 -4.48
C GLY A 79 28.09 -7.09 -4.91
N LEU A 80 27.12 -7.83 -4.39
CA LEU A 80 26.82 -9.20 -4.80
C LEU A 80 25.37 -9.31 -5.22
N ARG A 81 25.09 -10.08 -6.28
CA ARG A 81 23.71 -10.49 -6.58
C ARG A 81 23.26 -11.49 -5.50
N PRO A 82 21.95 -11.61 -5.21
CA PRO A 82 21.46 -12.49 -4.14
C PRO A 82 21.96 -13.94 -4.19
N HIS A 83 22.16 -14.50 -5.40
CA HIS A 83 22.67 -15.87 -5.58
C HIS A 83 24.18 -16.00 -5.40
N GLU A 84 24.90 -14.88 -5.32
CA GLU A 84 26.35 -14.80 -5.09
C GLU A 84 26.67 -14.56 -3.61
N MET A 85 25.66 -14.27 -2.79
CA MET A 85 25.80 -14.07 -1.35
C MET A 85 25.91 -15.41 -0.61
N GLN A 86 26.73 -15.43 0.45
CA GLN A 86 26.80 -16.59 1.35
C GLN A 86 25.41 -16.88 1.93
N GLY A 87 25.02 -18.16 1.95
CA GLY A 87 23.69 -18.57 2.40
C GLY A 87 22.55 -18.13 1.48
N TYR A 88 22.81 -17.71 0.24
CA TYR A 88 21.83 -17.14 -0.69
C TYR A 88 21.12 -15.88 -0.13
N GLY A 89 21.82 -15.14 0.74
CA GLY A 89 21.25 -14.00 1.48
C GLY A 89 20.49 -14.39 2.74
N ASN A 90 20.42 -15.68 3.07
CA ASN A 90 19.94 -16.17 4.36
C ASN A 90 21.12 -16.27 5.33
N PHE A 91 21.30 -15.22 6.13
CA PHE A 91 22.34 -15.16 7.14
C PHE A 91 21.79 -15.70 8.46
N GLY A 92 22.66 -16.24 9.30
CA GLY A 92 22.26 -16.78 10.60
C GLY A 92 21.70 -15.70 11.52
N ASP A 93 20.85 -16.12 12.43
CA ASP A 93 20.34 -15.28 13.51
C ASP A 93 20.99 -15.71 14.83
N THR A 94 21.28 -14.73 15.69
CA THR A 94 21.78 -14.99 17.04
C THR A 94 20.71 -14.55 18.05
N GLU A 95 20.33 -15.44 18.96
CA GLU A 95 19.45 -15.10 20.08
C GLU A 95 20.20 -14.23 21.11
N SER A 96 19.57 -13.13 21.55
CA SER A 96 20.11 -12.26 22.60
C SER A 96 19.03 -11.92 23.62
N ALA A 97 19.38 -11.97 24.90
CA ALA A 97 18.51 -11.53 26.00
C ALA A 97 18.37 -9.99 26.07
N HIS A 98 19.28 -9.25 25.40
CA HIS A 98 19.29 -7.79 25.37
C HIS A 98 19.53 -7.28 23.93
N PRO A 99 18.57 -7.49 23.00
CA PRO A 99 18.76 -7.17 21.58
C PRO A 99 19.00 -5.67 21.34
N ASP A 100 18.35 -4.79 22.11
CA ASP A 100 18.53 -3.34 21.94
C ASP A 100 19.94 -2.86 22.33
N GLU A 101 20.56 -3.49 23.34
CA GLU A 101 21.91 -3.16 23.76
C GLU A 101 22.97 -3.70 22.78
N VAL A 102 22.76 -4.93 22.30
CA VAL A 102 23.61 -5.54 21.27
C VAL A 102 23.56 -4.71 19.99
N ARG A 103 22.37 -4.36 19.52
CA ARG A 103 22.17 -3.47 18.38
C ARG A 103 22.83 -2.12 18.58
N ARG A 104 22.58 -1.45 19.72
CA ARG A 104 23.19 -0.14 20.02
C ARG A 104 24.71 -0.22 20.03
N ARG A 105 25.29 -1.28 20.58
CA ARG A 105 26.73 -1.52 20.57
C ARG A 105 27.26 -1.71 19.14
N ARG A 106 26.58 -2.51 18.31
CA ARG A 106 26.95 -2.69 16.88
C ARG A 106 26.87 -1.37 16.10
N GLU A 107 25.81 -0.59 16.32
CA GLU A 107 25.57 0.70 15.63
C GLU A 107 26.40 1.87 16.19
N SER A 108 27.04 1.72 17.35
CA SER A 108 27.79 2.80 18.03
C SER A 108 28.97 3.37 17.24
N GLY A 109 29.44 2.66 16.22
CA GLY A 109 30.49 3.10 15.30
C GLY A 109 30.01 3.32 13.86
N TYR A 110 28.70 3.19 13.59
CA TYR A 110 28.14 3.36 12.26
C TYR A 110 27.93 4.85 11.96
N GLU A 111 28.82 5.42 11.15
CA GLU A 111 28.56 6.72 10.53
C GLU A 111 27.57 6.51 9.38
N ARG A 112 26.47 7.26 9.38
CA ARG A 112 25.55 7.26 8.22
C ARG A 112 26.36 7.71 7.00
N PRO A 113 26.47 6.88 5.93
CA PRO A 113 27.05 7.35 4.70
C PRO A 113 26.22 8.54 4.19
N VAL A 114 26.89 9.63 3.84
CA VAL A 114 26.26 10.79 3.22
C VAL A 114 25.87 10.39 1.79
N GLY A 115 24.72 9.75 1.67
CA GLY A 115 24.10 9.45 0.40
C GLY A 115 23.44 10.71 -0.20
N PRO A 116 23.06 10.67 -1.48
CA PRO A 116 22.16 11.67 -2.05
C PRO A 116 20.94 11.79 -1.13
N GLY A 117 20.46 13.03 -0.91
CA GLY A 117 19.31 13.28 -0.05
C GLY A 117 18.12 12.38 -0.40
N PRO A 118 17.23 12.09 0.56
CA PRO A 118 16.17 11.10 0.40
C PRO A 118 15.45 11.29 -0.94
N HIS A 119 15.50 10.27 -1.80
CA HIS A 119 14.69 10.27 -3.00
C HIS A 119 13.23 10.35 -2.53
N PRO A 120 12.42 11.31 -3.05
CA PRO A 120 11.01 11.38 -2.71
C PRO A 120 10.37 10.02 -3.00
N GLN A 121 9.89 9.33 -1.97
CA GLN A 121 9.19 8.08 -2.22
C GLN A 121 7.95 8.42 -3.06
N PRO A 122 7.66 7.66 -4.13
CA PRO A 122 6.49 7.91 -4.96
C PRO A 122 5.22 7.98 -4.09
N GLY A 123 4.55 9.14 -4.08
CA GLY A 123 3.37 9.39 -3.25
C GLY A 123 3.60 10.15 -1.94
N SER A 124 4.83 10.59 -1.65
CA SER A 124 5.10 11.45 -0.48
C SER A 124 4.55 12.88 -0.67
N PRO A 125 4.03 13.53 0.39
CA PRO A 125 3.67 14.95 0.36
C PRO A 125 4.85 15.84 -0.08
N PRO A 126 4.59 16.97 -0.77
CA PRO A 126 5.61 17.82 -1.39
C PRO A 126 6.66 18.42 -0.43
N ASP A 127 6.42 18.34 0.88
CA ASP A 127 7.17 18.93 1.98
C ASP A 127 7.90 17.89 2.87
N ALA A 128 7.79 16.60 2.56
CA ALA A 128 8.39 15.50 3.32
C ALA A 128 9.93 15.54 3.42
N GLY A 129 10.61 16.34 2.59
CA GLY A 129 12.07 16.48 2.58
C GLY A 129 12.64 17.68 3.36
N ARG A 130 11.81 18.56 3.95
CA ARG A 130 12.28 19.85 4.49
C ARG A 130 12.33 19.95 6.03
N GLY A 131 11.82 18.98 6.78
CA GLY A 131 11.41 19.22 8.18
C GLY A 131 12.13 18.52 9.34
N ALA A 132 13.17 17.70 9.13
CA ALA A 132 13.65 16.80 10.20
C ALA A 132 15.04 17.15 10.78
N HIS A 133 15.35 18.44 10.93
CA HIS A 133 16.52 18.89 11.70
C HIS A 133 16.13 20.08 12.59
N ALA A 134 15.68 19.77 13.81
CA ALA A 134 15.67 20.65 14.97
C ALA A 134 15.96 19.81 16.21
#